data_AF-A0A7W0SQJ8-F1
#
_entry.id   AF-A0A7W0SQJ8-F1
#
_cell.length_a   1.000
_cell.length_b   1.000
_cell.length_c   1.000
_cell.angle_alpha   90.00
_cell.angle_beta   90.00
_cell.angle_gamma   90.00
#
_symmetry.space_group_name_H-M   'P 1'
#
loop_
_entity.id
_entity.type
_entity.pdbx_description
1 polymer ?
#
loop_
_entity_poly.entity_id
_entity_poly.type
_entity_poly.pdbx_seq_one_letter_code
_entity_poly.pdbx_strand_id
1 'polypeptide(L)' 'MSLAEAAVAADALAQAGDERSLAALRVQWDEEIEAAARDADYRVRAQGYRAIAQFRFRQKLELLRRGLEDESPA' A
#
# COMPACT_ATOMS: atom_id res chain seq x y z
N MET A 1 -0.57 -14.79 -7.36
CA MET A 1 -0.35 -13.34 -7.46
C MET A 1 1.00 -13.03 -6.83
N SER A 2 1.81 -12.15 -7.42
CA SER A 2 3.15 -11.74 -6.95
C SER A 2 3.12 -10.41 -6.20
N LEU A 3 4.19 -10.08 -5.46
CA LEU A 3 4.30 -8.80 -4.73
C LEU A 3 4.21 -7.59 -5.68
N ALA A 4 4.68 -7.75 -6.91
CA ALA A 4 4.56 -6.73 -7.95
C ALA A 4 3.11 -6.57 -8.43
N GLU A 5 2.38 -7.67 -8.62
CA GLU A 5 0.96 -7.64 -8.98
C GLU A 5 0.10 -7.07 -7.85
N ALA A 6 0.43 -7.38 -6.59
CA ALA A 6 -0.22 -6.80 -5.42
C ALA A 6 -0.02 -5.29 -5.34
N ALA A 7 1.19 -4.79 -5.63
CA ALA A 7 1.46 -3.35 -5.67
C ALA A 7 0.69 -2.64 -6.79
N VAL A 8 0.51 -3.28 -7.96
CA VAL A 8 -0.33 -2.76 -9.05
C VAL A 8 -1.81 -2.74 -8.66
N ALA A 9 -2.31 -3.81 -8.04
CA ALA A 9 -3.67 -3.87 -7.55
C ALA A 9 -3.95 -2.81 -6.47
N ALA A 10 -3.00 -2.59 -5.56
CA ALA A 10 -3.08 -1.54 -4.55
C ALA A 10 -3.19 -0.14 -5.18
N ASP A 11 -2.42 0.11 -6.25
CA ASP A 11 -2.49 1.36 -6.98
C ASP A 11 -3.86 1.57 -7.65
N ALA A 12 -4.41 0.54 -8.28
CA ALA A 12 -5.72 0.58 -8.90
C ALA A 12 -6.85 0.82 -7.89
N LEU A 13 -6.83 0.12 -6.75
CA LEU A 13 -7.80 0.30 -5.66
C LEU A 13 -7.72 1.72 -5.08
N ALA A 14 -6.51 2.26 -4.91
CA ALA A 14 -6.32 3.63 -4.45
C ALA A 14 -6.84 4.67 -5.47
N GLN A 15 -6.64 4.44 -6.77
CA GLN A 15 -7.19 5.32 -7.81
C GLN A 15 -8.72 5.26 -7.87
N ALA A 16 -9.30 4.09 -7.62
CA ALA A 16 -10.75 3.89 -7.58
C ALA A 16 -11.42 4.39 -6.28
N GLY A 17 -10.64 4.73 -5.26
CA GLY A 17 -11.17 5.08 -3.94
C GLY A 17 -11.77 3.89 -3.17
N ASP A 18 -11.40 2.65 -3.52
CA ASP A 18 -11.88 1.45 -2.81
C ASP A 18 -10.98 1.14 -1.60
N GLU A 19 -11.24 1.87 -0.53
CA GLU A 19 -10.43 1.86 0.68
C GLU A 19 -10.52 0.55 1.46
N ARG A 20 -11.70 -0.09 1.47
CA ARG A 20 -11.90 -1.36 2.19
C ARG A 20 -11.08 -2.46 1.54
N SER A 21 -11.14 -2.56 0.21
CA SER A 21 -10.35 -3.53 -0.54
C SER A 21 -8.85 -3.22 -0.44
N LEU A 22 -8.46 -1.94 -0.47
CA LEU A 22 -7.06 -1.55 -0.29
C LEU A 22 -6.52 -1.92 1.09
N ALA A 23 -7.31 -1.70 2.16
CA ALA A 23 -6.94 -2.08 3.52
C ALA A 23 -6.85 -3.61 3.66
N ALA A 24 -7.78 -4.37 3.09
CA ALA A 24 -7.73 -5.83 3.08
C ALA A 24 -6.48 -6.36 2.35
N LEU A 25 -6.17 -5.78 1.18
CA LEU A 25 -4.99 -6.16 0.40
C LEU A 25 -3.69 -5.88 1.16
N ARG A 26 -3.64 -4.79 1.96
CA ARG A 26 -2.48 -4.51 2.82
C ARG A 26 -2.26 -5.55 3.89
N VAL A 27 -3.33 -5.93 4.59
CA VAL A 27 -3.26 -6.96 5.64
C VAL A 27 -2.83 -8.29 5.03
N GLN A 28 -3.37 -8.63 3.86
CA GLN A 28 -3.03 -9.87 3.16
C GLN A 28 -1.54 -9.99 2.81
N TRP A 29 -0.85 -8.89 2.56
CA TRP A 29 0.53 -8.88 2.04
C TRP A 29 1.57 -8.39 3.07
N ASP A 30 1.16 -8.13 4.31
CA ASP A 30 2.03 -7.49 5.31
C ASP A 30 3.29 -8.33 5.58
N GLU A 31 3.13 -9.65 5.75
CA GLU A 31 4.22 -10.58 6.02
C GLU A 31 5.16 -10.74 4.81
N GLU A 32 4.63 -10.90 3.60
CA GLU A 32 5.43 -11.06 2.39
C GLU A 32 6.20 -9.78 2.04
N ILE A 33 5.62 -8.61 2.31
CA ILE A 33 6.29 -7.33 2.14
C ILE A 33 7.45 -7.19 3.13
N GLU A 34 7.24 -7.56 4.40
CA GLU A 34 8.27 -7.53 5.42
C GLU A 34 9.40 -8.53 5.11
N ALA A 35 9.05 -9.74 4.69
CA ALA A 35 9.99 -10.76 4.26
C ALA A 35 10.82 -10.29 3.05
N ALA A 36 10.15 -9.77 2.01
CA ALA A 36 10.83 -9.27 0.81
C ALA A 36 11.77 -8.10 1.13
N ALA A 37 11.38 -7.20 2.05
CA ALA A 37 12.22 -6.08 2.48
C ALA A 37 13.47 -6.52 3.28
N ARG A 38 13.46 -7.72 3.88
CA ARG A 38 14.58 -8.30 4.64
C ARG A 38 15.37 -9.36 3.87
N ASP A 39 14.99 -9.65 2.63
CA ASP A 39 15.62 -10.69 1.82
C ASP A 39 17.12 -10.42 1.61
N ALA A 40 17.94 -11.47 1.50
CA ALA A 40 19.38 -11.35 1.26
C ALA A 40 19.70 -10.86 -0.16
N ASP A 41 18.87 -11.15 -1.15
CA ASP A 41 18.98 -10.63 -2.52
C ASP A 41 18.45 -9.18 -2.59
N TYR A 42 19.33 -8.27 -3.01
CA TYR A 42 18.99 -6.86 -3.14
C TYR A 42 17.87 -6.60 -4.17
N ARG A 43 17.70 -7.49 -5.16
CA ARG A 43 16.63 -7.37 -6.17
C ARG A 43 15.26 -7.61 -5.56
N VAL A 44 15.16 -8.57 -4.64
CA VAL A 44 13.93 -8.85 -3.90
C VAL A 44 13.63 -7.70 -2.94
N ARG A 45 14.64 -7.20 -2.23
CA ARG A 45 14.49 -6.00 -1.38
C ARG A 45 13.97 -4.78 -2.15
N ALA A 46 14.49 -4.54 -3.35
CA ALA A 46 14.03 -3.42 -4.18
C ALA A 46 12.53 -3.52 -4.52
N GLN A 47 12.03 -4.73 -4.75
CA GLN A 47 10.60 -4.97 -4.97
C GLN A 47 9.79 -4.75 -3.67
N GLY A 48 10.29 -5.25 -2.54
CA GLY A 48 9.70 -5.01 -1.21
C GLY A 48 9.55 -3.53 -0.90
N TYR A 49 10.61 -2.73 -1.06
CA TYR A 49 10.55 -1.28 -0.83
C TYR A 49 9.60 -0.56 -1.79
N ARG A 50 9.53 -0.97 -3.06
CA ARG A 50 8.57 -0.40 -4.01
C ARG A 50 7.13 -0.72 -3.60
N ALA A 51 6.85 -1.94 -3.16
CA ALA A 51 5.52 -2.30 -2.65
C ALA A 51 5.17 -1.50 -1.38
N ILE A 52 6.09 -1.37 -0.42
CA ILE A 52 5.91 -0.52 0.77
C ILE A 52 5.56 0.91 0.38
N ALA A 53 6.28 1.48 -0.59
CA ALA A 53 6.02 2.83 -1.08
C ALA A 53 4.59 2.94 -1.64
N GLN A 54 4.16 1.99 -2.48
CA GLN A 54 2.80 2.02 -3.05
C GLN A 54 1.72 1.86 -1.98
N PHE A 55 1.88 0.95 -1.03
CA PHE A 55 0.90 0.78 0.03
C PHE A 55 0.87 1.97 1.01
N ARG A 56 2.02 2.49 1.45
CA ARG A 56 2.09 3.55 2.48
C ARG A 56 1.87 4.95 1.94
N PHE A 57 2.38 5.27 0.74
CA PHE A 57 2.18 6.58 0.13
C PHE A 57 0.70 6.82 -0.18
N ARG A 58 0.02 5.81 -0.75
CA ARG A 58 -1.41 5.89 -1.06
C ARG A 58 -2.27 6.07 0.18
N GLN A 59 -1.97 5.37 1.27
CA GLN A 59 -2.65 5.60 2.55
C GLN A 59 -2.42 7.02 3.10
N LYS A 60 -1.22 7.57 2.96
CA LYS A 60 -0.96 8.95 3.38
C LYS A 60 -1.76 9.97 2.57
N LEU A 61 -1.79 9.81 1.24
CA LEU A 61 -2.61 10.68 0.38
C LEU A 61 -4.09 10.60 0.76
N GLU A 62 -4.57 9.41 1.11
CA GLU A 62 -5.96 9.22 1.52
C GLU A 62 -6.27 9.87 2.86
N LEU A 63 -5.42 9.67 3.87
CA LEU A 63 -5.56 10.35 5.17
C LEU A 63 -5.55 11.89 5.02
N LEU A 64 -4.71 12.40 4.11
CA LEU A 64 -4.67 13.82 3.78
C LEU A 64 -5.96 14.29 3.10
N ARG A 65 -6.47 13.55 2.10
CA ARG A 65 -7.74 13.88 1.44
C ARG A 65 -8.88 13.93 2.44
N ARG A 66 -9.04 12.90 3.28
CA ARG A 66 -10.07 12.88 4.33
C ARG A 66 -9.94 14.06 5.27
N GLY A 67 -8.75 14.37 5.76
CA GLY A 67 -8.55 15.52 6.64
C GLY A 67 -8.86 16.87 5.97
N LEU A 68 -8.74 16.97 4.64
CA LEU A 68 -9.12 18.16 3.88
C LEU A 68 -10.64 18.25 3.62
N GLU A 69 -11.32 17.11 3.52
CA GLU A 69 -12.76 16.99 3.31
C GLU A 69 -13.55 16.89 4.63
N ASP A 70 -12.86 16.78 5.77
CA ASP A 70 -13.48 16.62 7.08
C ASP A 70 -14.04 17.96 7.59
N GLU A 71 -15.36 18.10 7.53
CA GLU A 71 -16.10 19.25 8.07
C GLU A 71 -16.47 19.08 9.56
N SER A 72 -15.98 18.03 10.22
CA SER A 72 -16.30 17.77 11.62
C SER A 72 -15.78 18.89 12.54
N PRO A 73 -16.53 19.28 13.60
CA PRO A 73 -16.05 20.26 14.56
C PRO A 73 -14.82 19.72 15.31
N ALA A 74 -13.79 20.57 15.45
CA ALA A 74 -12.57 20.28 16.22
C ALA A 74 -12.80 20.23 17.73
#